data_AF-A0A812PLI3-F1
#
_entry.id   AF-A0A812PLI3-F1
#
_cell.length_a   1.000
_cell.length_b   1.000
_cell.length_c   1.000
_cell.angle_alpha   90.00
_cell.angle_beta   90.00
_cell.angle_gamma   90.00
#
_symmetry.space_group_name_H-M   'P 1'
#
loop_
_entity.id
_entity.type
_entity.pdbx_description
1 polymer ?
#
loop_
_entity_poly.entity_id
_entity_poly.type
_entity_poly.pdbx_seq_one_letter_code
_entity_poly.pdbx_strand_id
1 'polypeptide(L)'
;MEAEVLKAAGVADAGCHEAFANLSVGCPLYNGNTTFMPEGFNGDFAPLRTAHRTCRLEVSAKKQELDACKTSRETLISLEQTLTTEFQGINIFESPEECSVKGEDVLLYLGSMRDHFKNKQLAWWKTYYHLENVTANITQWNCTDKEIDYFEQITKCQAAQLQLEETACQVHERTAENCASLPACYNAKWDSYLAEVAASNKTIQDLKYEYRAIKRITCLLDAFSAPDMDAAIDACIAERHSAAAVRSSCVDQRDGIEKPSFTTPDICSGVTSILHPSDHNFNETEYAVHGIEANKCLASCCTIDWYSWSTFNNAYVTQDHYMMDANTGHMAAFGSMEEAKAACEMMGSVLCFGIYDTKCDGANEERPVTLIKAPGLDLESVKESNIGSCVLRMKLGSETTVTTTIAQICSYEVNVSRTDLDPTAVWKTYKVENQEYGEVFRFNGCANAELDEAADCVNSGVANGVRVLKNRHGQAVGTGVCCASATNTAPGREPDNLVTARLRLCVSVFEL
;
A
#
# COMPACT_ATOMS: atom_id res chain seq x y z
N MET A 1 -77.77 -1.32 19.25
CA MET A 1 -77.01 -2.59 19.25
C MET A 1 -76.67 -3.01 17.83
N GLU A 2 -77.62 -3.47 17.00
CA GLU A 2 -77.32 -3.91 15.61
C GLU A 2 -76.51 -2.90 14.78
N ALA A 3 -76.91 -1.61 14.81
CA ALA A 3 -76.20 -0.56 14.07
C ALA A 3 -74.74 -0.35 14.53
N GLU A 4 -74.43 -0.56 15.81
CA GLU A 4 -73.04 -0.46 16.31
C GLU A 4 -72.21 -1.68 15.87
N VAL A 5 -72.79 -2.88 15.85
CA VAL A 5 -72.12 -4.09 15.33
C VAL A 5 -71.82 -3.96 13.83
N LEU A 6 -72.76 -3.43 13.04
CA LEU A 6 -72.54 -3.17 11.62
C LEU A 6 -71.50 -2.06 11.38
N LYS A 7 -71.48 -1.03 12.23
CA LYS A 7 -70.47 0.03 12.21
C LYS A 7 -69.07 -0.50 12.58
N ALA A 8 -68.96 -1.35 13.60
CA ALA A 8 -67.71 -2.02 13.96
C ALA A 8 -67.19 -2.93 12.85
N ALA A 9 -68.08 -3.65 12.16
CA ALA A 9 -67.72 -4.44 10.98
C ALA A 9 -67.19 -3.56 9.83
N GLY A 10 -67.79 -2.39 9.61
CA GLY A 10 -67.30 -1.40 8.64
C GLY A 10 -65.93 -0.81 9.00
N VAL A 11 -65.63 -0.62 10.29
CA VAL A 11 -64.30 -0.18 10.75
C VAL A 11 -63.23 -1.25 10.49
N ALA A 12 -63.54 -2.52 10.76
CA ALA A 12 -62.63 -3.63 10.43
C ALA A 12 -62.38 -3.75 8.91
N ASP A 13 -63.44 -3.65 8.09
CA ASP A 13 -63.28 -3.67 6.63
C ASP A 13 -62.42 -2.49 6.13
N ALA A 14 -62.62 -1.29 6.69
CA ALA A 14 -61.85 -0.10 6.33
C ALA A 14 -60.35 -0.22 6.69
N GLY A 15 -60.01 -0.73 7.88
CA GLY A 15 -58.61 -0.95 8.28
C GLY A 15 -57.89 -1.96 7.38
N CYS A 16 -58.59 -3.02 6.97
CA CYS A 16 -58.09 -4.01 6.01
C CYS A 16 -57.83 -3.41 4.61
N HIS A 17 -58.74 -2.56 4.12
CA HIS A 17 -58.55 -1.82 2.86
C HIS A 17 -57.43 -0.78 2.94
N GLU A 18 -57.25 -0.10 4.07
CA GLU A 18 -56.15 0.83 4.31
C GLU A 18 -54.80 0.10 4.33
N ALA A 19 -54.71 -1.06 4.98
CA ALA A 19 -53.51 -1.90 4.95
C ALA A 19 -53.15 -2.36 3.52
N PHE A 20 -54.15 -2.70 2.70
CA PHE A 20 -53.95 -3.04 1.29
C PHE A 20 -53.47 -1.83 0.46
N ALA A 21 -54.08 -0.67 0.62
CA ALA A 21 -53.66 0.57 -0.05
C ALA A 21 -52.22 0.99 0.32
N ASN A 22 -51.78 0.66 1.54
CA ASN A 22 -50.45 0.97 2.07
C ASN A 22 -49.34 -0.03 1.69
N LEU A 23 -49.61 -1.02 0.82
CA LEU A 23 -48.64 -2.05 0.42
C LEU A 23 -47.38 -1.50 -0.28
N SER A 24 -47.47 -0.36 -0.98
CA SER A 24 -46.34 0.34 -1.60
C SER A 24 -45.86 1.58 -0.82
N VAL A 25 -46.66 2.08 0.12
CA VAL A 25 -46.42 3.37 0.78
C VAL A 25 -45.20 3.28 1.70
N GLY A 26 -44.15 4.03 1.38
CA GLY A 26 -42.90 4.06 2.12
C GLY A 26 -41.88 3.00 1.70
N CYS A 27 -42.19 2.13 0.72
CA CYS A 27 -41.14 1.39 0.03
C CYS A 27 -40.52 2.26 -1.07
N PRO A 28 -39.21 2.12 -1.35
CA PRO A 28 -38.56 2.87 -2.43
C PRO A 28 -39.21 2.61 -3.79
N LEU A 29 -39.59 3.68 -4.48
CA LEU A 29 -40.10 3.64 -5.85
C LEU A 29 -39.02 4.12 -6.81
N TYR A 30 -38.35 3.18 -7.48
CA TYR A 30 -37.34 3.49 -8.49
C TYR A 30 -38.01 3.69 -9.85
N ASN A 31 -38.02 4.94 -10.32
CA ASN A 31 -38.69 5.35 -11.56
C ASN A 31 -37.74 5.51 -12.76
N GLY A 32 -36.49 5.05 -12.66
CA GLY A 32 -35.54 5.00 -13.77
C GLY A 32 -34.18 4.40 -13.40
N ASN A 33 -33.38 4.08 -14.41
CA ASN A 33 -32.06 3.45 -14.24
C ASN A 33 -31.02 4.33 -13.52
N THR A 34 -31.26 5.64 -13.39
CA THR A 34 -30.29 6.61 -12.86
C THR A 34 -30.15 6.61 -11.35
N THR A 35 -31.03 5.94 -10.59
CA THR A 35 -31.10 6.11 -9.13
C THR A 35 -29.93 5.48 -8.36
N PHE A 36 -29.12 4.61 -8.99
CA PHE A 36 -28.01 3.89 -8.34
C PHE A 36 -26.62 4.41 -8.73
N MET A 37 -26.55 5.53 -9.44
CA MET A 37 -25.29 6.07 -9.96
C MET A 37 -24.56 6.94 -8.90
N PRO A 38 -23.22 6.99 -8.92
CA PRO A 38 -22.43 8.02 -8.26
C PRO A 38 -22.83 9.43 -8.68
N GLU A 39 -22.53 10.43 -7.83
CA GLU A 39 -22.77 11.82 -8.18
C GLU A 39 -21.90 12.22 -9.38
N GLY A 40 -22.52 12.86 -10.39
CA GLY A 40 -21.85 13.21 -11.65
C GLY A 40 -21.70 12.07 -12.65
N PHE A 41 -22.00 10.81 -12.30
CA PHE A 41 -21.99 9.70 -13.24
C PHE A 41 -23.33 9.55 -13.98
N ASN A 42 -23.28 9.46 -15.31
CA ASN A 42 -24.47 9.40 -16.18
C ASN A 42 -24.90 7.96 -16.56
N GLY A 43 -24.18 6.94 -16.08
CA GLY A 43 -24.42 5.53 -16.43
C GLY A 43 -23.58 5.02 -17.59
N ASP A 44 -22.86 5.90 -18.30
CA ASP A 44 -22.05 5.53 -19.45
C ASP A 44 -20.58 5.37 -19.06
N PHE A 45 -20.09 4.13 -19.13
CA PHE A 45 -18.68 3.79 -18.90
C PHE A 45 -17.80 4.01 -20.15
N ALA A 46 -18.37 4.25 -21.33
CA ALA A 46 -17.61 4.42 -22.56
C ALA A 46 -16.59 5.58 -22.51
N PRO A 47 -16.86 6.75 -21.89
CA PRO A 47 -15.85 7.79 -21.72
C PRO A 47 -14.66 7.34 -20.86
N LEU A 48 -14.93 6.68 -19.72
CA LEU A 48 -13.88 6.20 -18.80
C LEU A 48 -13.03 5.10 -19.45
N ARG A 49 -13.66 4.12 -20.12
CA ARG A 49 -12.95 3.08 -20.90
C ARG A 49 -12.13 3.69 -22.04
N THR A 50 -12.68 4.66 -22.77
CA THR A 50 -11.97 5.34 -23.86
C THR A 50 -10.76 6.10 -23.35
N ALA A 51 -10.87 6.79 -22.21
CA ALA A 51 -9.76 7.49 -21.57
C ALA A 51 -8.64 6.52 -21.15
N HIS A 52 -8.97 5.45 -20.42
CA HIS A 52 -7.98 4.45 -20.01
C HIS A 52 -7.31 3.75 -21.21
N ARG A 53 -8.10 3.31 -22.21
CA ARG A 53 -7.58 2.66 -23.42
C ARG A 53 -6.66 3.57 -24.22
N THR A 54 -7.04 4.84 -24.41
CA THR A 54 -6.21 5.83 -25.11
C THR A 54 -4.89 6.03 -24.37
N CYS A 55 -4.93 6.21 -23.05
CA CYS A 55 -3.74 6.36 -22.23
C CYS A 55 -2.80 5.16 -22.35
N ARG A 56 -3.33 3.93 -22.28
CA ARG A 56 -2.54 2.69 -22.36
C ARG A 56 -1.86 2.49 -23.73
N LEU A 57 -2.45 2.96 -24.82
CA LEU A 57 -1.80 2.96 -26.13
C LEU A 57 -0.55 3.85 -26.14
N GLU A 58 -0.61 5.03 -25.50
CA GLU A 58 0.52 5.96 -25.38
C GLU A 58 1.68 5.41 -24.53
N VAL A 59 1.40 4.56 -23.52
CA VAL A 59 2.45 3.87 -22.73
C VAL A 59 3.39 3.06 -23.63
N SER A 60 2.85 2.39 -24.66
CA SER A 60 3.66 1.60 -25.59
C SER A 60 4.61 2.46 -26.43
N ALA A 61 4.16 3.64 -26.88
CA ALA A 61 4.98 4.59 -27.61
C ALA A 61 6.09 5.17 -26.72
N LYS A 62 5.76 5.59 -25.49
CA LYS A 62 6.75 6.08 -24.52
C LYS A 62 7.78 5.02 -24.14
N LYS A 63 7.37 3.76 -24.03
CA LYS A 63 8.27 2.62 -23.82
C LYS A 63 9.25 2.44 -24.99
N GLN A 64 8.77 2.51 -26.23
CA GLN A 64 9.64 2.44 -27.42
C GLN A 64 10.64 3.60 -27.48
N GLU A 65 10.24 4.83 -27.12
CA GLU A 65 11.16 5.98 -27.03
C GLU A 65 12.27 5.75 -25.97
N LEU A 66 11.90 5.24 -24.79
CA LEU A 66 12.84 4.92 -23.72
C LEU A 66 13.82 3.80 -24.12
N ASP A 67 13.32 2.74 -24.74
CA ASP A 67 14.15 1.61 -25.15
C ASP A 67 15.09 1.98 -26.30
N ALA A 68 14.63 2.78 -27.27
CA ALA A 68 15.51 3.34 -28.31
C ALA A 68 16.64 4.22 -27.73
N CYS A 69 16.35 5.01 -26.70
CA CYS A 69 17.35 5.81 -25.97
C CYS A 69 18.39 4.90 -25.29
N LYS A 70 17.93 3.86 -24.59
CA LYS A 70 18.79 2.88 -23.90
C LYS A 70 19.67 2.09 -24.88
N THR A 71 19.11 1.58 -25.97
CA THR A 71 19.86 0.88 -27.03
C THR A 71 20.93 1.77 -27.68
N SER A 72 20.65 3.06 -27.90
CA SER A 72 21.64 3.99 -28.43
C SER A 72 22.78 4.25 -27.44
N ARG A 73 22.48 4.36 -26.14
CA ARG A 73 23.50 4.47 -25.08
C ARG A 73 24.37 3.20 -24.98
N GLU A 74 23.77 2.01 -25.04
CA GLU A 74 24.48 0.72 -25.06
C GLU A 74 25.40 0.59 -26.28
N THR A 75 24.95 1.09 -27.44
CA THR A 75 25.78 1.14 -28.66
C THR A 75 27.01 2.03 -28.48
N LEU A 76 26.87 3.18 -27.83
CA LEU A 76 28.01 4.07 -27.51
C LEU A 76 28.97 3.41 -26.51
N ILE A 77 28.46 2.75 -25.46
CA ILE A 77 29.29 2.03 -24.47
C ILE A 77 30.10 0.90 -25.14
N SER A 78 29.50 0.14 -26.05
CA SER A 78 30.19 -0.88 -26.84
C SER A 78 31.29 -0.30 -27.73
N LEU A 79 31.04 0.89 -28.31
CA LEU A 79 32.06 1.62 -29.08
C LEU A 79 33.19 2.14 -28.19
N GLU A 80 32.90 2.65 -26.99
CA GLU A 80 33.89 3.08 -25.99
C GLU A 80 34.81 1.92 -25.56
N GLN A 81 34.23 0.74 -25.28
CA GLN A 81 34.99 -0.48 -24.95
C GLN A 81 35.90 -0.90 -26.11
N THR A 82 35.41 -0.83 -27.34
CA THR A 82 36.18 -1.13 -28.55
C THR A 82 37.36 -0.16 -28.72
N LEU A 83 37.10 1.15 -28.62
CA LEU A 83 38.14 2.20 -28.72
C LEU A 83 39.14 2.17 -27.56
N THR A 84 38.70 1.80 -26.36
CA THR A 84 39.58 1.59 -25.20
C THR A 84 40.54 0.44 -25.44
N THR A 85 40.05 -0.66 -26.02
CA THR A 85 40.86 -1.83 -26.39
C THR A 85 41.87 -1.48 -27.49
N GLU A 86 41.44 -0.75 -28.53
CA GLU A 86 42.31 -0.24 -29.59
C GLU A 86 43.40 0.69 -29.01
N PHE A 87 43.01 1.64 -28.16
CA PHE A 87 43.91 2.58 -27.51
C PHE A 87 44.95 1.87 -26.64
N GLN A 88 44.54 0.89 -25.83
CA GLN A 88 45.45 0.06 -25.03
C GLN A 88 46.49 -0.65 -25.91
N GLY A 89 46.07 -1.21 -27.05
CA GLY A 89 46.99 -1.86 -28.00
C GLY A 89 48.02 -0.90 -28.63
N ILE A 90 47.65 0.36 -28.86
CA ILE A 90 48.56 1.40 -29.41
C ILE A 90 49.43 2.04 -28.32
N ASN A 91 48.94 2.08 -27.07
CA ASN A 91 49.59 2.71 -25.92
C ASN A 91 50.65 1.83 -25.24
N ILE A 92 50.88 0.60 -25.73
CA ILE A 92 52.00 -0.24 -25.30
C ILE A 92 53.29 0.22 -26.00
N PHE A 93 54.24 0.71 -25.21
CA PHE A 93 55.63 0.87 -25.64
C PHE A 93 56.32 -0.51 -25.62
N GLU A 94 56.37 -1.18 -26.77
CA GLU A 94 57.22 -2.36 -26.91
C GLU A 94 58.70 -1.94 -26.81
N SER A 95 59.39 -2.56 -25.86
CA SER A 95 60.80 -2.27 -25.51
C SER A 95 61.76 -2.93 -26.52
N PRO A 96 63.10 -2.83 -26.38
CA PRO A 96 64.02 -2.21 -27.33
C PRO A 96 64.29 -2.99 -28.63
N GLU A 97 63.55 -4.05 -28.93
CA GLU A 97 63.70 -4.87 -30.13
C GLU A 97 63.18 -4.17 -31.40
N GLU A 98 62.21 -3.24 -31.30
CA GLU A 98 61.87 -2.29 -32.37
C GLU A 98 63.10 -1.44 -32.80
N CYS A 99 64.14 -1.34 -31.96
CA CYS A 99 65.40 -0.63 -32.23
C CYS A 99 66.56 -1.56 -32.66
N SER A 100 66.31 -2.85 -32.91
CA SER A 100 67.37 -3.83 -33.23
C SER A 100 67.86 -3.73 -34.68
N VAL A 101 68.94 -2.97 -34.89
CA VAL A 101 69.48 -2.68 -36.23
C VAL A 101 70.10 -3.93 -36.88
N LYS A 102 69.63 -4.28 -38.09
CA LYS A 102 70.30 -5.24 -39.01
C LYS A 102 70.79 -4.50 -40.27
N GLY A 103 71.85 -3.70 -40.13
CA GLY A 103 72.48 -2.99 -41.24
C GLY A 103 73.42 -1.86 -40.78
N GLU A 104 74.36 -1.45 -41.63
CA GLU A 104 75.41 -0.47 -41.29
C GLU A 104 74.98 1.00 -41.49
N ASP A 105 73.83 1.27 -42.12
CA ASP A 105 73.34 2.63 -42.39
C ASP A 105 72.51 3.21 -41.24
N VAL A 106 73.21 3.93 -40.35
CA VAL A 106 72.63 4.65 -39.20
C VAL A 106 71.63 5.73 -39.64
N LEU A 107 71.81 6.37 -40.80
CA LEU A 107 70.92 7.45 -41.25
C LEU A 107 69.58 6.89 -41.75
N LEU A 108 69.61 5.78 -42.48
CA LEU A 108 68.39 5.07 -42.90
C LEU A 108 67.60 4.61 -41.67
N TYR A 109 68.27 4.02 -40.66
CA TYR A 109 67.65 3.61 -39.41
C TYR A 109 67.01 4.79 -38.66
N LEU A 110 67.72 5.90 -38.46
CA LEU A 110 67.17 7.09 -37.80
C LEU A 110 65.96 7.68 -38.56
N GLY A 111 65.98 7.63 -39.89
CA GLY A 111 64.83 7.99 -40.74
C GLY A 111 63.62 7.09 -40.48
N SER A 112 63.80 5.77 -40.49
CA SER A 112 62.74 4.80 -40.20
C SER A 112 62.17 4.95 -38.79
N MET A 113 63.01 5.14 -37.77
CA MET A 113 62.55 5.35 -36.39
C MET A 113 61.74 6.63 -36.23
N ARG A 114 62.17 7.74 -36.84
CA ARG A 114 61.42 9.01 -36.85
C ARG A 114 60.02 8.82 -37.45
N ASP A 115 59.94 8.13 -38.58
CA ASP A 115 58.68 7.96 -39.30
C ASP A 115 57.76 6.95 -38.59
N HIS A 116 58.31 5.91 -37.96
CA HIS A 116 57.60 5.00 -37.05
C HIS A 116 56.97 5.73 -35.86
N PHE A 117 57.77 6.49 -35.10
CA PHE A 117 57.26 7.24 -33.95
C PHE A 117 56.23 8.31 -34.37
N LYS A 118 56.43 8.98 -35.51
CA LYS A 118 55.45 9.92 -36.06
C LYS A 118 54.12 9.23 -36.39
N ASN A 119 54.17 8.02 -36.96
CA ASN A 119 52.97 7.25 -37.30
C ASN A 119 52.27 6.70 -36.05
N LYS A 120 53.00 6.15 -35.06
CA LYS A 120 52.41 5.73 -33.78
C LYS A 120 51.81 6.92 -33.03
N GLN A 121 52.48 8.07 -33.00
CA GLN A 121 51.96 9.31 -32.40
C GLN A 121 50.65 9.76 -33.09
N LEU A 122 50.59 9.71 -34.42
CA LEU A 122 49.38 10.09 -35.17
C LEU A 122 48.21 9.12 -34.89
N ALA A 123 48.48 7.81 -34.85
CA ALA A 123 47.50 6.81 -34.48
C ALA A 123 46.98 7.01 -33.04
N TRP A 124 47.91 7.19 -32.09
CA TRP A 124 47.60 7.45 -30.68
C TRP A 124 46.67 8.65 -30.50
N TRP A 125 46.99 9.81 -31.11
CA TRP A 125 46.12 10.99 -31.02
C TRP A 125 44.76 10.76 -31.68
N LYS A 126 44.71 10.05 -32.82
CA LYS A 126 43.44 9.77 -33.50
C LYS A 126 42.53 8.91 -32.63
N THR A 127 43.04 7.81 -32.05
CA THR A 127 42.25 6.92 -31.20
C THR A 127 41.91 7.59 -29.86
N TYR A 128 42.82 8.41 -29.29
CA TYR A 128 42.54 9.27 -28.13
C TYR A 128 41.35 10.21 -28.36
N TYR A 129 41.37 11.03 -29.42
CA TYR A 129 40.28 11.98 -29.70
C TYR A 129 38.97 11.28 -30.07
N HIS A 130 39.02 10.10 -30.69
CA HIS A 130 37.83 9.27 -30.90
C HIS A 130 37.24 8.79 -29.58
N LEU A 131 38.07 8.28 -28.67
CA LEU A 131 37.64 7.82 -27.34
C LEU A 131 37.06 8.99 -26.52
N GLU A 132 37.79 10.11 -26.43
CA GLU A 132 37.35 11.33 -25.72
C GLU A 132 35.99 11.84 -26.24
N ASN A 133 35.79 11.85 -27.56
CA ASN A 133 34.50 12.22 -28.15
C ASN A 133 33.38 11.21 -27.81
N VAL A 134 33.65 9.90 -27.80
CA VAL A 134 32.64 8.89 -27.42
C VAL A 134 32.29 8.99 -25.94
N THR A 135 33.27 9.12 -25.04
CA THR A 135 33.04 9.34 -23.60
C THR A 135 32.29 10.66 -23.34
N ALA A 136 32.59 11.73 -24.08
CA ALA A 136 31.84 12.99 -24.02
C ALA A 136 30.38 12.81 -24.48
N ASN A 137 30.14 12.04 -25.54
CA ASN A 137 28.78 11.72 -25.99
C ASN A 137 28.03 10.86 -24.95
N ILE A 138 28.66 9.85 -24.33
CA ILE A 138 28.06 9.01 -23.29
C ILE A 138 27.68 9.82 -22.06
N THR A 139 28.56 10.72 -21.60
CA THR A 139 28.31 11.58 -20.42
C THR A 139 27.24 12.64 -20.66
N GLN A 140 27.03 13.06 -21.90
CA GLN A 140 25.91 13.92 -22.30
C GLN A 140 24.62 13.12 -22.58
N TRP A 141 24.69 11.79 -22.73
CA TRP A 141 23.55 10.95 -23.11
C TRP A 141 22.62 10.65 -21.93
N ASN A 142 21.63 11.52 -21.74
CA ASN A 142 20.63 11.36 -20.69
C ASN A 142 19.33 10.72 -21.20
N CYS A 143 18.94 9.56 -20.65
CA CYS A 143 17.64 8.94 -20.90
C CYS A 143 16.61 9.18 -19.76
N THR A 144 16.99 9.90 -18.70
CA THR A 144 16.11 10.16 -17.54
C THR A 144 14.82 10.87 -17.94
N ASP A 145 14.86 11.85 -18.85
CA ASP A 145 13.65 12.53 -19.32
C ASP A 145 12.66 11.56 -19.99
N LYS A 146 13.16 10.57 -20.75
CA LYS A 146 12.35 9.52 -21.38
C LYS A 146 11.84 8.49 -20.37
N GLU A 147 12.58 8.27 -19.29
CA GLU A 147 12.19 7.38 -18.20
C GLU A 147 11.09 8.02 -17.33
N ILE A 148 11.21 9.32 -17.04
CA ILE A 148 10.18 10.14 -16.39
C ILE A 148 8.91 10.18 -17.26
N ASP A 149 9.02 10.53 -18.54
CA ASP A 149 7.90 10.53 -19.51
C ASP A 149 7.11 9.21 -19.49
N TYR A 150 7.83 8.08 -19.48
CA TYR A 150 7.24 6.74 -19.46
C TYR A 150 6.52 6.42 -18.13
N PHE A 151 7.14 6.73 -16.99
CA PHE A 151 6.53 6.48 -15.69
C PHE A 151 5.38 7.43 -15.37
N GLU A 152 5.48 8.72 -15.75
CA GLU A 152 4.35 9.64 -15.68
C GLU A 152 3.15 9.14 -16.48
N GLN A 153 3.39 8.59 -17.67
CA GLN A 153 2.32 8.03 -18.50
C GLN A 153 1.69 6.81 -17.82
N ILE A 154 2.49 5.90 -17.23
CA ILE A 154 1.96 4.78 -16.44
C ILE A 154 1.08 5.28 -15.29
N THR A 155 1.52 6.29 -14.53
CA THR A 155 0.75 6.85 -13.42
C THR A 155 -0.55 7.50 -13.90
N LYS A 156 -0.54 8.23 -15.02
CA LYS A 156 -1.76 8.77 -15.65
C LYS A 156 -2.75 7.65 -16.01
N CYS A 157 -2.27 6.53 -16.54
CA CYS A 157 -3.13 5.41 -16.91
C CYS A 157 -3.63 4.61 -15.70
N GLN A 158 -2.83 4.49 -14.65
CA GLN A 158 -3.26 3.93 -13.36
C GLN A 158 -4.36 4.78 -12.72
N ALA A 159 -4.26 6.11 -12.76
CA ALA A 159 -5.33 6.99 -12.29
C ALA A 159 -6.63 6.83 -13.09
N ALA A 160 -6.54 6.72 -14.43
CA ALA A 160 -7.70 6.46 -15.29
C ALA A 160 -8.32 5.06 -15.06
N GLN A 161 -7.48 4.05 -14.80
CA GLN A 161 -7.92 2.71 -14.41
C GLN A 161 -8.65 2.72 -13.06
N LEU A 162 -8.05 3.33 -12.04
CA LEU A 162 -8.64 3.44 -10.71
C LEU A 162 -10.00 4.16 -10.76
N GLN A 163 -10.11 5.29 -11.48
CA GLN A 163 -11.37 6.01 -11.64
C GLN A 163 -12.46 5.15 -12.30
N LEU A 164 -12.10 4.36 -13.32
CA LEU A 164 -13.01 3.42 -13.99
C LEU A 164 -13.52 2.35 -13.02
N GLU A 165 -12.62 1.75 -12.25
CA GLU A 165 -12.90 0.65 -11.31
C GLU A 165 -13.68 1.14 -10.08
N GLU A 166 -13.29 2.25 -9.47
CA GLU A 166 -14.03 2.88 -8.36
C GLU A 166 -15.47 3.25 -8.77
N THR A 167 -15.65 3.82 -9.97
CA THR A 167 -16.98 4.15 -10.49
C THR A 167 -17.83 2.88 -10.68
N ALA A 168 -17.24 1.81 -11.23
CA ALA A 168 -17.92 0.53 -11.43
C ALA A 168 -18.35 -0.08 -10.09
N CYS A 169 -17.49 -0.01 -9.07
CA CYS A 169 -17.77 -0.53 -7.74
C CYS A 169 -18.81 0.28 -6.98
N GLN A 170 -18.75 1.62 -7.01
CA GLN A 170 -19.79 2.44 -6.40
C GLN A 170 -21.17 2.22 -7.05
N VAL A 171 -21.22 1.99 -8.38
CA VAL A 171 -22.46 1.57 -9.07
C VAL A 171 -22.90 0.19 -8.58
N HIS A 172 -21.99 -0.77 -8.43
CA HIS A 172 -22.30 -2.11 -7.95
C HIS A 172 -22.83 -2.11 -6.51
N GLU A 173 -22.11 -1.50 -5.57
CA GLU A 173 -22.49 -1.37 -4.15
C GLU A 173 -23.85 -0.69 -4.00
N ARG A 174 -24.03 0.50 -4.61
CA ARG A 174 -25.31 1.22 -4.59
C ARG A 174 -26.44 0.39 -5.18
N THR A 175 -26.19 -0.33 -6.27
CA THR A 175 -27.21 -1.23 -6.84
C THR A 175 -27.52 -2.36 -5.86
N ALA A 176 -26.51 -3.06 -5.33
CA ALA A 176 -26.69 -4.18 -4.40
C ALA A 176 -27.46 -3.78 -3.14
N GLU A 177 -27.06 -2.69 -2.47
CA GLU A 177 -27.73 -2.16 -1.26
C GLU A 177 -29.21 -1.84 -1.52
N ASN A 178 -29.48 -1.06 -2.57
CA ASN A 178 -30.83 -0.61 -2.86
C ASN A 178 -31.72 -1.75 -3.37
N CYS A 179 -31.18 -2.64 -4.21
CA CYS A 179 -31.90 -3.82 -4.72
C CYS A 179 -32.17 -4.86 -3.64
N ALA A 180 -31.28 -5.05 -2.66
CA ALA A 180 -31.51 -5.93 -1.52
C ALA A 180 -32.64 -5.42 -0.60
N SER A 181 -32.78 -4.10 -0.45
CA SER A 181 -33.82 -3.49 0.37
C SER A 181 -35.25 -3.68 -0.17
N LEU A 182 -35.40 -3.80 -1.50
CA LEU A 182 -36.69 -3.85 -2.19
C LEU A 182 -37.56 -5.05 -1.78
N PRO A 183 -37.12 -6.32 -1.96
CA PRO A 183 -37.92 -7.48 -1.55
C PRO A 183 -38.25 -7.44 -0.06
N ALA A 184 -37.32 -7.02 0.79
CA ALA A 184 -37.53 -6.94 2.24
C ALA A 184 -38.67 -5.98 2.60
N CYS A 185 -38.74 -4.80 1.98
CA CYS A 185 -39.82 -3.84 2.23
C CYS A 185 -41.18 -4.39 1.77
N TYR A 186 -41.28 -4.87 0.52
CA TYR A 186 -42.54 -5.42 0.00
C TYR A 186 -42.98 -6.69 0.73
N ASN A 187 -42.06 -7.52 1.23
CA ASN A 187 -42.37 -8.65 2.09
C ASN A 187 -42.99 -8.17 3.42
N ALA A 188 -42.32 -7.28 4.14
CA ALA A 188 -42.81 -6.77 5.43
C ALA A 188 -44.18 -6.08 5.32
N LYS A 189 -44.42 -5.34 4.22
CA LYS A 189 -45.72 -4.74 3.91
C LYS A 189 -46.81 -5.78 3.65
N TRP A 190 -46.49 -6.80 2.85
CA TRP A 190 -47.42 -7.90 2.57
C TRP A 190 -47.77 -8.71 3.83
N ASP A 191 -46.78 -8.99 4.68
CA ASP A 191 -46.98 -9.70 5.95
C ASP A 191 -47.83 -8.86 6.93
N SER A 192 -47.65 -7.53 6.94
CA SER A 192 -48.49 -6.60 7.69
C SER A 192 -49.95 -6.61 7.22
N TYR A 193 -50.19 -6.61 5.90
CA TYR A 193 -51.53 -6.76 5.32
C TYR A 193 -52.15 -8.11 5.69
N LEU A 194 -51.42 -9.22 5.60
CA LEU A 194 -51.92 -10.54 5.99
C LEU A 194 -52.28 -10.62 7.48
N ALA A 195 -51.52 -9.94 8.35
CA ALA A 195 -51.84 -9.83 9.77
C ALA A 195 -53.14 -9.04 10.01
N GLU A 196 -53.34 -7.92 9.30
CA GLU A 196 -54.56 -7.12 9.40
C GLU A 196 -55.79 -7.87 8.86
N VAL A 197 -55.67 -8.59 7.74
CA VAL A 197 -56.74 -9.48 7.23
C VAL A 197 -57.12 -10.55 8.27
N ALA A 198 -56.14 -11.11 8.98
CA ALA A 198 -56.40 -12.11 10.02
C ALA A 198 -57.10 -11.49 11.26
N ALA A 199 -56.67 -10.31 11.70
CA ALA A 199 -57.28 -9.57 12.80
C ALA A 199 -58.72 -9.12 12.47
N SER A 200 -58.92 -8.60 11.26
CA SER A 200 -60.22 -8.22 10.71
C SER A 200 -61.15 -9.43 10.57
N ASN A 201 -60.68 -10.57 10.05
CA ASN A 201 -61.50 -11.80 9.98
C ASN A 201 -61.96 -12.23 11.37
N LYS A 202 -61.05 -12.29 12.36
CA LYS A 202 -61.41 -12.64 13.74
C LYS A 202 -62.50 -11.70 14.28
N THR A 203 -62.30 -10.38 14.15
CA THR A 203 -63.26 -9.35 14.57
C THR A 203 -64.62 -9.54 13.90
N ILE A 204 -64.64 -9.83 12.60
CA ILE A 204 -65.88 -10.10 11.84
C ILE A 204 -66.57 -11.40 12.30
N GLN A 205 -65.84 -12.46 12.68
CA GLN A 205 -66.46 -13.66 13.26
C GLN A 205 -67.07 -13.37 14.64
N ASP A 206 -66.35 -12.66 15.51
CA ASP A 206 -66.84 -12.27 16.84
C ASP A 206 -68.13 -11.41 16.73
N LEU A 207 -68.13 -10.40 15.84
CA LEU A 207 -69.31 -9.59 15.52
C LEU A 207 -70.44 -10.40 14.88
N LYS A 208 -70.15 -11.46 14.09
CA LYS A 208 -71.18 -12.38 13.56
C LYS A 208 -71.85 -13.19 14.69
N TYR A 209 -71.14 -13.51 15.77
CA TYR A 209 -71.76 -14.12 16.96
C TYR A 209 -72.59 -13.11 17.75
N GLU A 210 -72.07 -11.90 17.99
CA GLU A 210 -72.80 -10.84 18.70
C GLU A 210 -74.10 -10.46 17.98
N TYR A 211 -74.05 -10.27 16.66
CA TYR A 211 -75.23 -9.95 15.84
C TYR A 211 -76.33 -11.03 15.95
N ARG A 212 -75.96 -12.32 15.94
CA ARG A 212 -76.91 -13.43 16.14
C ARG A 212 -77.52 -13.39 17.55
N ALA A 213 -76.72 -13.08 18.58
CA ALA A 213 -77.22 -12.96 19.94
C ALA A 213 -78.21 -11.78 20.07
N ILE A 214 -77.89 -10.62 19.48
CA ILE A 214 -78.79 -9.46 19.43
C ILE A 214 -80.09 -9.83 18.71
N LYS A 215 -80.03 -10.47 17.53
CA LYS A 215 -81.22 -10.91 16.80
C LYS A 215 -82.12 -11.86 17.61
N ARG A 216 -81.53 -12.83 18.33
CA ARG A 216 -82.27 -13.70 19.26
C ARG A 216 -82.94 -12.93 20.38
N ILE A 217 -82.23 -11.98 20.99
CA ILE A 217 -82.78 -11.16 22.08
C ILE A 217 -83.93 -10.29 21.57
N THR A 218 -83.78 -9.61 20.43
CA THR A 218 -84.86 -8.82 19.81
C THR A 218 -86.08 -9.70 19.52
N CYS A 219 -85.87 -10.86 18.87
CA CYS A 219 -86.92 -11.82 18.55
C CYS A 219 -87.67 -12.33 19.79
N LEU A 220 -86.96 -12.61 20.90
CA LEU A 220 -87.61 -13.00 22.16
C LEU A 220 -88.38 -11.83 22.80
N LEU A 221 -87.88 -10.60 22.74
CA LEU A 221 -88.58 -9.41 23.25
C LEU A 221 -89.86 -9.12 22.44
N ASP A 222 -89.81 -9.30 21.12
CA ASP A 222 -90.97 -9.20 20.24
C ASP A 222 -91.99 -10.32 20.54
N ALA A 223 -91.53 -11.55 20.78
CA ALA A 223 -92.38 -12.68 21.18
C ALA A 223 -93.07 -12.48 22.55
N PHE A 224 -92.37 -11.92 23.54
CA PHE A 224 -92.96 -11.53 24.83
C PHE A 224 -94.02 -10.41 24.70
N SER A 225 -94.03 -9.70 23.57
CA SER A 225 -95.01 -8.65 23.26
C SER A 225 -96.18 -9.15 22.39
N ALA A 226 -96.19 -10.43 22.02
CA ALA A 226 -97.19 -11.02 21.13
C ALA A 226 -98.50 -11.42 21.86
N PRO A 227 -99.67 -11.40 21.17
CA PRO A 227 -100.94 -11.86 21.75
C PRO A 227 -100.98 -13.35 22.12
N ASP A 228 -100.22 -14.17 21.39
CA ASP A 228 -99.99 -15.60 21.66
C ASP A 228 -98.48 -15.80 21.86
N MET A 229 -98.07 -15.61 23.12
CA MET A 229 -96.67 -15.58 23.52
C MET A 229 -95.97 -16.92 23.32
N ASP A 230 -96.62 -18.03 23.65
CA ASP A 230 -96.02 -19.37 23.58
C ASP A 230 -95.75 -19.75 22.11
N ALA A 231 -96.71 -19.53 21.22
CA ALA A 231 -96.52 -19.76 19.78
C ALA A 231 -95.45 -18.86 19.17
N ALA A 232 -95.33 -17.61 19.64
CA ALA A 232 -94.30 -16.67 19.18
C ALA A 232 -92.89 -17.07 19.67
N ILE A 233 -92.76 -17.59 20.89
CA ILE A 233 -91.49 -18.10 21.43
C ILE A 233 -91.03 -19.33 20.63
N ASP A 234 -91.92 -20.30 20.36
CA ASP A 234 -91.57 -21.48 19.56
C ASP A 234 -91.13 -21.11 18.13
N ALA A 235 -91.83 -20.16 17.50
CA ALA A 235 -91.43 -19.62 16.19
C ALA A 235 -90.04 -18.95 16.24
N CYS A 236 -89.76 -18.19 17.30
CA CYS A 236 -88.46 -17.55 17.51
C CYS A 236 -87.32 -18.57 17.72
N ILE A 237 -87.56 -19.64 18.47
CA ILE A 237 -86.59 -20.72 18.69
C ILE A 237 -86.28 -21.47 17.38
N ALA A 238 -87.27 -21.63 16.51
CA ALA A 238 -87.09 -22.24 15.19
C ALA A 238 -86.34 -21.34 14.19
N GLU A 239 -86.29 -20.02 14.40
CA GLU A 239 -85.67 -19.09 13.46
C GLU A 239 -84.13 -19.18 13.47
N ARG A 240 -83.55 -19.36 12.27
CA ARG A 240 -82.10 -19.27 12.07
C ARG A 240 -81.70 -17.87 11.66
N HIS A 241 -81.48 -16.98 12.64
CA HIS A 241 -81.00 -15.63 12.34
C HIS A 241 -79.65 -15.65 11.61
N SER A 242 -79.63 -15.09 10.41
CA SER A 242 -78.43 -14.97 9.58
C SER A 242 -77.52 -13.84 10.08
N ALA A 243 -76.20 -14.05 9.97
CA ALA A 243 -75.19 -13.01 10.23
C ALA A 243 -74.63 -12.40 8.94
N ALA A 244 -75.24 -12.64 7.77
CA ALA A 244 -74.72 -12.20 6.48
C ALA A 244 -74.61 -10.68 6.30
N ALA A 245 -75.30 -9.89 7.14
CA ALA A 245 -75.15 -8.44 7.20
C ALA A 245 -73.80 -8.00 7.80
N VAL A 246 -73.21 -8.82 8.68
CA VAL A 246 -71.87 -8.62 9.24
C VAL A 246 -70.87 -9.29 8.30
N ARG A 247 -70.22 -8.49 7.45
CA ARG A 247 -69.28 -8.96 6.43
C ARG A 247 -68.14 -7.96 6.25
N SER A 248 -67.01 -8.42 5.74
CA SER A 248 -65.89 -7.58 5.31
C SER A 248 -65.55 -7.99 3.88
N SER A 249 -65.62 -7.03 2.96
CA SER A 249 -65.25 -7.26 1.57
C SER A 249 -63.79 -7.64 1.41
N CYS A 250 -62.89 -7.06 2.23
CA CYS A 250 -61.47 -7.38 2.25
C CYS A 250 -61.21 -8.83 2.70
N VAL A 251 -61.88 -9.30 3.77
CA VAL A 251 -61.76 -10.69 4.25
C VAL A 251 -62.39 -11.67 3.28
N ASP A 252 -63.60 -11.38 2.77
CA ASP A 252 -64.36 -12.29 1.91
C ASP A 252 -63.73 -12.44 0.50
N GLN A 253 -62.87 -11.50 0.06
CA GLN A 253 -62.19 -11.54 -1.25
C GLN A 253 -60.73 -12.01 -1.18
N ARG A 254 -60.18 -12.25 0.01
CA ARG A 254 -58.76 -12.56 0.24
C ARG A 254 -58.18 -13.61 -0.71
N ASP A 255 -58.91 -14.71 -0.93
CA ASP A 255 -58.39 -15.88 -1.67
C ASP A 255 -58.14 -15.59 -3.17
N GLY A 256 -58.62 -14.44 -3.70
CA GLY A 256 -58.31 -13.95 -5.04
C GLY A 256 -57.27 -12.82 -5.11
N ILE A 257 -56.72 -12.38 -3.97
CA ILE A 257 -55.74 -11.29 -3.92
C ILE A 257 -54.34 -11.89 -3.91
N GLU A 258 -53.73 -11.95 -5.09
CA GLU A 258 -52.30 -12.27 -5.22
C GLU A 258 -51.44 -11.16 -4.60
N LYS A 259 -50.27 -11.54 -4.08
CA LYS A 259 -49.26 -10.58 -3.65
C LYS A 259 -48.86 -9.70 -4.84
N PRO A 260 -48.93 -8.36 -4.75
CA PRO A 260 -48.54 -7.50 -5.85
C PRO A 260 -47.12 -7.82 -6.33
N SER A 261 -47.00 -8.16 -7.61
CA SER A 261 -45.69 -8.27 -8.25
C SER A 261 -45.11 -6.86 -8.37
N PHE A 262 -44.00 -6.61 -7.67
CA PHE A 262 -43.18 -5.46 -7.95
C PHE A 262 -42.27 -5.79 -9.14
N THR A 263 -42.20 -4.90 -10.13
CA THR A 263 -41.18 -5.00 -11.17
C THR A 263 -39.84 -4.64 -10.53
N THR A 264 -39.06 -5.67 -10.21
CA THR A 264 -37.63 -5.50 -9.93
C THR A 264 -37.00 -4.76 -11.11
N PRO A 265 -36.38 -3.58 -10.91
CA PRO A 265 -35.72 -2.85 -12.00
C PRO A 265 -34.71 -3.75 -12.72
N ASP A 266 -34.56 -3.60 -14.05
CA ASP A 266 -33.65 -4.48 -14.83
C ASP A 266 -32.22 -4.49 -14.27
N ILE A 267 -31.74 -3.34 -13.78
CA ILE A 267 -30.44 -3.17 -13.10
C ILE A 267 -30.31 -4.01 -11.81
N CYS A 268 -31.42 -4.34 -11.15
CA CYS A 268 -31.48 -5.26 -10.01
C CYS A 268 -31.57 -6.75 -10.42
N SER A 269 -31.82 -7.08 -11.69
CA SER A 269 -31.82 -8.47 -12.18
C SER A 269 -30.41 -9.08 -12.37
N GLY A 270 -29.42 -8.39 -11.80
CA GLY A 270 -28.01 -8.51 -12.13
C GLY A 270 -27.61 -7.31 -12.97
N VAL A 271 -26.76 -6.43 -12.41
CA VAL A 271 -25.90 -5.60 -13.25
C VAL A 271 -25.09 -6.60 -14.08
N THR A 272 -25.36 -6.70 -15.39
CA THR A 272 -24.47 -7.45 -16.31
C THR A 272 -23.09 -6.91 -16.07
N SER A 273 -22.21 -7.71 -15.45
CA SER A 273 -21.07 -7.17 -14.71
C SER A 273 -20.34 -6.20 -15.61
N ILE A 274 -20.13 -4.98 -15.11
CA ILE A 274 -19.30 -3.99 -15.79
C ILE A 274 -17.86 -4.39 -15.47
N LEU A 275 -17.53 -5.57 -16.02
CA LEU A 275 -16.39 -6.43 -15.78
C LEU A 275 -15.94 -6.39 -14.32
N HIS A 276 -16.40 -7.35 -13.51
CA HIS A 276 -15.78 -7.53 -12.20
C HIS A 276 -14.27 -7.68 -12.46
N PRO A 277 -13.34 -6.96 -11.83
CA PRO A 277 -11.95 -7.02 -12.31
C PRO A 277 -11.21 -8.35 -12.03
N SER A 278 -11.88 -9.34 -11.42
CA SER A 278 -11.48 -10.76 -11.44
C SER A 278 -12.22 -11.63 -12.48
N ASP A 279 -13.19 -11.08 -13.22
CA ASP A 279 -13.70 -11.67 -14.47
C ASP A 279 -12.52 -11.83 -15.42
N HIS A 280 -12.25 -13.07 -15.81
CA HIS A 280 -11.30 -13.50 -16.84
C HIS A 280 -11.33 -12.62 -18.11
N ASN A 281 -12.52 -12.11 -18.45
CA ASN A 281 -12.74 -11.29 -19.64
C ASN A 281 -12.21 -9.86 -19.54
N PHE A 282 -11.98 -9.30 -18.34
CA PHE A 282 -11.46 -7.93 -18.16
C PHE A 282 -10.06 -7.76 -18.75
N ASN A 283 -9.18 -8.75 -18.54
CA ASN A 283 -7.81 -8.72 -19.03
C ASN A 283 -7.71 -9.26 -20.47
N GLU A 284 -8.35 -10.40 -20.77
CA GLU A 284 -8.10 -11.13 -22.02
C GLU A 284 -8.80 -10.62 -23.28
N THR A 285 -9.85 -9.79 -23.19
CA THR A 285 -10.63 -9.42 -24.40
C THR A 285 -10.48 -7.97 -24.84
N GLU A 286 -10.45 -7.00 -23.92
CA GLU A 286 -10.39 -5.57 -24.28
C GLU A 286 -8.95 -5.04 -24.43
N TYR A 287 -7.99 -5.56 -23.65
CA TYR A 287 -6.60 -5.08 -23.62
C TYR A 287 -5.60 -6.00 -24.33
N ALA A 288 -5.76 -7.33 -24.23
CA ALA A 288 -4.86 -8.29 -24.87
C ALA A 288 -4.81 -8.17 -26.41
N VAL A 289 -5.93 -7.81 -27.06
CA VAL A 289 -6.01 -7.53 -28.51
C VAL A 289 -5.07 -6.39 -28.94
N HIS A 290 -4.69 -5.53 -28.01
CA HIS A 290 -3.77 -4.41 -28.22
C HIS A 290 -2.36 -4.65 -27.67
N GLY A 291 -2.07 -5.84 -27.13
CA GLY A 291 -0.81 -6.11 -26.42
C GLY A 291 -0.63 -5.27 -25.17
N ILE A 292 -1.73 -4.76 -24.59
CA ILE A 292 -1.72 -3.96 -23.38
C ILE A 292 -1.83 -4.92 -22.19
N GLU A 293 -0.79 -4.99 -21.38
CA GLU A 293 -0.86 -5.66 -20.07
C GLU A 293 -1.61 -4.73 -19.11
N ALA A 294 -2.86 -5.12 -18.77
CA ALA A 294 -3.62 -4.42 -17.74
C ALA A 294 -3.05 -4.79 -16.36
N ASN A 295 -2.93 -3.79 -15.47
CA ASN A 295 -2.59 -4.08 -14.09
C ASN A 295 -3.75 -4.85 -13.44
N LYS A 296 -3.44 -5.63 -12.38
CA LYS A 296 -4.47 -6.04 -11.41
C LYS A 296 -5.29 -4.82 -10.97
N CYS A 297 -6.56 -5.06 -10.65
CA CYS A 297 -7.44 -3.99 -10.19
C CYS A 297 -6.84 -3.18 -9.04
N LEU A 298 -7.02 -1.87 -9.12
CA LEU A 298 -6.51 -0.89 -8.18
C LEU A 298 -7.59 -0.47 -7.15
N ALA A 299 -8.88 -0.59 -7.49
CA ALA A 299 -9.97 -0.25 -6.58
C ALA A 299 -10.16 -1.29 -5.46
N SER A 300 -10.44 -0.81 -4.24
CA SER A 300 -10.54 -1.60 -3.01
C SER A 300 -11.61 -2.70 -3.06
N CYS A 301 -12.75 -2.43 -3.68
CA CYS A 301 -13.84 -3.37 -3.95
C CYS A 301 -13.41 -4.66 -4.69
N CYS A 302 -12.30 -4.64 -5.44
CA CYS A 302 -11.81 -5.79 -6.19
C CYS A 302 -11.12 -6.85 -5.32
N THR A 303 -10.83 -6.55 -4.05
CA THR A 303 -10.02 -7.41 -3.18
C THR A 303 -10.85 -8.47 -2.43
N ILE A 304 -12.08 -8.75 -2.86
CA ILE A 304 -12.97 -9.72 -2.21
C ILE A 304 -12.57 -11.15 -2.62
N ASP A 305 -11.60 -11.73 -1.91
CA ASP A 305 -11.87 -12.95 -1.13
C ASP A 305 -10.73 -13.37 -0.15
N TRP A 306 -11.16 -13.65 1.09
CA TRP A 306 -10.66 -14.67 2.03
C TRP A 306 -9.30 -14.61 2.74
N TYR A 307 -8.56 -13.49 2.71
CA TYR A 307 -7.52 -13.29 3.73
C TYR A 307 -7.58 -11.91 4.38
N SER A 308 -8.01 -11.89 5.65
CA SER A 308 -7.69 -10.80 6.56
C SER A 308 -6.24 -10.96 7.04
N TRP A 309 -5.30 -10.48 6.21
CA TRP A 309 -3.99 -10.09 6.70
C TRP A 309 -3.90 -8.58 6.63
N SER A 310 -3.50 -7.98 7.75
CA SER A 310 -3.35 -6.53 7.89
C SER A 310 -2.07 -6.04 7.20
N THR A 311 -2.06 -5.91 5.88
CA THR A 311 -0.99 -5.25 5.11
C THR A 311 -1.45 -4.76 3.71
N PHE A 312 -0.88 -3.64 3.25
CA PHE A 312 -0.84 -3.15 1.84
C PHE A 312 -2.05 -2.50 1.12
N ASN A 313 -2.99 -1.85 1.83
CA ASN A 313 -4.01 -1.02 1.15
C ASN A 313 -3.79 0.51 1.16
N ASN A 314 -2.91 1.05 1.99
CA ASN A 314 -2.68 2.52 2.09
C ASN A 314 -1.22 2.96 1.83
N ALA A 315 -0.33 2.12 1.28
CA ALA A 315 1.05 2.55 1.06
C ALA A 315 1.23 3.34 -0.26
N TYR A 316 1.90 4.50 -0.20
CA TYR A 316 2.31 5.30 -1.36
C TYR A 316 3.83 5.49 -1.39
N VAL A 317 4.41 5.70 -2.57
CA VAL A 317 5.86 5.90 -2.71
C VAL A 317 6.17 7.40 -2.66
N THR A 318 7.08 7.81 -1.78
CA THR A 318 7.55 9.21 -1.74
C THR A 318 8.64 9.50 -2.76
N GLN A 319 8.90 10.78 -2.98
CA GLN A 319 9.99 11.27 -3.83
C GLN A 319 11.38 10.80 -3.34
N ASP A 320 11.49 10.42 -2.07
CA ASP A 320 12.70 9.88 -1.43
C ASP A 320 12.85 8.36 -1.56
N HIS A 321 12.06 7.70 -2.42
CA HIS A 321 12.15 6.27 -2.78
C HIS A 321 11.74 5.24 -1.71
N TYR A 322 11.28 5.69 -0.55
CA TYR A 322 10.69 4.82 0.47
C TYR A 322 9.18 4.66 0.24
N MET A 323 8.65 3.46 0.50
CA MET A 323 7.22 3.28 0.68
C MET A 323 6.80 3.89 2.02
N MET A 324 5.77 4.71 2.03
CA MET A 324 5.15 5.29 3.23
C MET A 324 3.71 4.78 3.37
N ASP A 325 3.30 4.40 4.56
CA ASP A 325 1.89 4.16 4.89
C ASP A 325 1.14 5.52 4.96
N ALA A 326 0.03 5.66 4.23
CA ALA A 326 -0.74 6.91 4.13
C ALA A 326 -1.56 7.25 5.37
N ASN A 327 -1.78 6.31 6.31
CA ASN A 327 -2.47 6.61 7.57
C ASN A 327 -1.53 7.26 8.58
N THR A 328 -0.26 6.84 8.57
CA THR A 328 0.75 7.19 9.57
C THR A 328 1.81 8.18 9.06
N GLY A 329 2.03 8.24 7.75
CA GLY A 329 3.15 8.99 7.16
C GLY A 329 4.53 8.41 7.51
N HIS A 330 4.58 7.14 7.93
CA HIS A 330 5.80 6.42 8.30
C HIS A 330 6.17 5.39 7.24
N MET A 331 7.45 5.00 7.19
CA MET A 331 7.93 4.03 6.22
C MET A 331 7.22 2.69 6.41
N ALA A 332 6.71 2.11 5.33
CA ALA A 332 6.04 0.82 5.33
C ALA A 332 7.05 -0.27 5.69
N ALA A 333 6.77 -0.98 6.78
CA ALA A 333 7.73 -1.87 7.42
C ALA A 333 7.11 -3.26 7.66
N PHE A 334 7.89 -4.32 7.46
CA PHE A 334 7.43 -5.70 7.34
C PHE A 334 7.87 -6.58 8.52
N GLY A 335 6.97 -7.42 9.03
CA GLY A 335 7.20 -8.29 10.18
C GLY A 335 8.05 -9.53 9.89
N SER A 336 8.23 -9.91 8.62
CA SER A 336 9.21 -10.92 8.20
C SER A 336 9.90 -10.61 6.87
N MET A 337 11.04 -11.27 6.60
CA MET A 337 11.77 -11.15 5.33
C MET A 337 10.95 -11.77 4.17
N GLU A 338 10.27 -12.89 4.42
CA GLU A 338 9.32 -13.52 3.49
C GLU A 338 8.17 -12.59 3.10
N GLU A 339 7.57 -11.84 4.03
CA GLU A 339 6.54 -10.84 3.72
C GLU A 339 7.08 -9.70 2.85
N ALA A 340 8.25 -9.16 3.21
CA ALA A 340 8.91 -8.11 2.45
C ALA A 340 9.25 -8.57 1.03
N LYS A 341 9.73 -9.81 0.89
CA LYS A 341 10.00 -10.44 -0.40
C LYS A 341 8.72 -10.64 -1.21
N ALA A 342 7.67 -11.20 -0.61
CA ALA A 342 6.39 -11.41 -1.29
C ALA A 342 5.77 -10.09 -1.78
N ALA A 343 5.86 -9.02 -0.99
CA ALA A 343 5.42 -7.69 -1.42
C ALA A 343 6.32 -7.09 -2.51
N CYS A 344 7.64 -7.26 -2.40
CA CYS A 344 8.59 -6.81 -3.43
C CYS A 344 8.36 -7.52 -4.78
N GLU A 345 8.13 -8.83 -4.76
CA GLU A 345 7.77 -9.64 -5.93
C GLU A 345 6.40 -9.26 -6.50
N MET A 346 5.39 -9.02 -5.65
CA MET A 346 4.05 -8.63 -6.07
C MET A 346 4.01 -7.24 -6.73
N MET A 347 4.89 -6.33 -6.29
CA MET A 347 5.08 -5.01 -6.89
C MET A 347 5.93 -5.02 -8.17
N GLY A 348 6.80 -6.01 -8.32
CA GLY A 348 7.72 -6.15 -9.45
C GLY A 348 8.90 -5.18 -9.44
N SER A 349 9.89 -5.44 -10.31
CA SER A 349 11.16 -4.71 -10.45
C SER A 349 11.03 -3.18 -10.61
N VAL A 350 9.88 -2.71 -11.07
CA VAL A 350 9.59 -1.30 -11.35
C VAL A 350 9.27 -0.53 -10.07
N LEU A 351 8.67 -1.19 -9.07
CA LEU A 351 8.17 -0.58 -7.84
C LEU A 351 8.94 -1.03 -6.59
N CYS A 352 9.59 -2.19 -6.63
CA CYS A 352 10.53 -2.63 -5.60
C CYS A 352 11.84 -3.15 -6.23
N PHE A 353 12.96 -2.57 -5.81
CA PHE A 353 14.30 -2.91 -6.28
C PHE A 353 15.08 -3.81 -5.30
N GLY A 354 14.68 -3.80 -4.03
CA GLY A 354 15.24 -4.65 -2.99
C GLY A 354 14.57 -4.41 -1.64
N ILE A 355 14.99 -5.24 -0.67
CA ILE A 355 14.56 -5.16 0.72
C ILE A 355 15.72 -4.56 1.52
N TYR A 356 15.46 -3.52 2.29
CA TYR A 356 16.39 -2.96 3.25
C TYR A 356 16.11 -3.53 4.64
N ASP A 357 16.99 -4.43 5.08
CA ASP A 357 17.08 -4.82 6.48
C ASP A 357 18.10 -3.92 7.17
N THR A 358 17.74 -3.26 8.27
CA THR A 358 18.65 -2.36 9.01
C THR A 358 19.70 -3.10 9.84
N LYS A 359 19.50 -4.40 10.12
CA LYS A 359 20.30 -5.19 11.07
C LYS A 359 20.68 -6.61 10.63
N CYS A 360 20.32 -7.03 9.41
CA CYS A 360 20.65 -8.36 8.86
C CYS A 360 20.15 -9.53 9.74
N ASP A 361 19.29 -9.26 10.72
CA ASP A 361 18.81 -10.25 11.70
C ASP A 361 17.54 -10.96 11.23
N GLY A 362 16.99 -10.55 10.08
CA GLY A 362 15.72 -11.02 9.57
C GLY A 362 14.57 -10.29 10.28
N ALA A 363 13.59 -9.83 9.50
CA ALA A 363 12.49 -9.05 10.07
C ALA A 363 11.73 -9.84 11.14
N ASN A 364 11.30 -9.10 12.16
CA ASN A 364 10.44 -9.54 13.24
C ASN A 364 9.57 -8.35 13.71
N GLU A 365 8.54 -8.61 14.53
CA GLU A 365 7.60 -7.58 14.98
C GLU A 365 8.27 -6.38 15.70
N GLU A 366 9.41 -6.58 16.37
CA GLU A 366 10.16 -5.51 17.03
C GLU A 366 11.09 -4.74 16.06
N ARG A 367 11.39 -5.31 14.89
CA ARG A 367 12.43 -4.85 13.94
C ARG A 367 12.00 -5.14 12.51
N PRO A 368 11.08 -4.33 11.97
CA PRO A 368 10.57 -4.57 10.63
C PRO A 368 11.54 -4.07 9.54
N VAL A 369 11.62 -4.80 8.42
CA VAL A 369 12.43 -4.40 7.24
C VAL A 369 11.64 -3.44 6.35
N THR A 370 12.32 -2.68 5.48
CA THR A 370 11.72 -1.63 4.62
C THR A 370 11.92 -1.96 3.14
N LEU A 371 11.06 -1.49 2.23
CA LEU A 371 11.25 -1.66 0.78
C LEU A 371 11.77 -0.39 0.10
N ILE A 372 12.64 -0.58 -0.90
CA ILE A 372 13.33 0.50 -1.62
C ILE A 372 13.03 0.50 -3.12
N LYS A 373 12.79 1.69 -3.67
CA LYS A 373 12.93 2.03 -5.11
C LYS A 373 14.32 2.68 -5.33
N ALA A 374 14.83 3.04 -6.50
CA ALA A 374 14.36 3.01 -7.89
C ALA A 374 15.58 2.88 -8.84
N PRO A 375 15.39 2.65 -10.16
CA PRO A 375 16.39 3.11 -11.13
C PRO A 375 16.64 4.62 -10.92
N GLY A 376 17.89 5.00 -10.64
CA GLY A 376 18.27 6.38 -10.31
C GLY A 376 18.68 6.59 -8.85
N LEU A 377 18.47 5.61 -7.96
CA LEU A 377 19.16 5.59 -6.67
C LEU A 377 20.64 5.30 -6.93
N ASP A 378 21.51 6.29 -6.71
CA ASP A 378 22.94 6.08 -6.71
C ASP A 378 23.31 5.15 -5.54
N LEU A 379 23.70 3.92 -5.84
CA LEU A 379 24.06 2.94 -4.82
C LEU A 379 25.44 3.24 -4.19
N GLU A 380 26.20 4.23 -4.70
CA GLU A 380 27.34 4.81 -3.99
C GLU A 380 26.89 5.73 -2.83
N SER A 381 25.63 6.20 -2.84
CA SER A 381 25.02 7.04 -1.80
C SER A 381 24.31 6.25 -0.69
N VAL A 382 23.87 5.01 -0.96
CA VAL A 382 23.28 4.11 0.05
C VAL A 382 24.39 3.45 0.85
N LYS A 383 24.82 4.12 1.93
CA LYS A 383 25.85 3.59 2.84
C LYS A 383 25.28 2.55 3.81
N GLU A 384 26.08 1.54 4.08
CA GLU A 384 25.72 0.46 5.00
C GLU A 384 25.73 0.90 6.47
N SER A 385 24.87 0.26 7.27
CA SER A 385 24.75 0.46 8.71
C SER A 385 25.70 -0.45 9.48
N ASN A 386 26.34 0.13 10.50
CA ASN A 386 27.19 -0.58 11.46
C ASN A 386 26.41 -1.42 12.49
N ILE A 387 25.10 -1.64 12.28
CA ILE A 387 24.33 -2.68 12.97
C ILE A 387 24.17 -3.91 12.03
N GLY A 388 24.86 -3.88 10.89
CA GLY A 388 24.80 -4.85 9.80
C GLY A 388 23.53 -4.65 8.99
N SER A 389 23.40 -3.63 8.13
CA SER A 389 22.22 -3.55 7.26
C SER A 389 22.38 -4.37 5.99
N CYS A 390 21.47 -5.29 5.71
CA CYS A 390 21.48 -6.10 4.50
C CYS A 390 20.55 -5.47 3.45
N VAL A 391 21.12 -5.07 2.31
CA VAL A 391 20.32 -4.80 1.10
C VAL A 391 20.13 -6.11 0.35
N LEU A 392 18.94 -6.70 0.44
CA LEU A 392 18.59 -7.89 -0.33
C LEU A 392 18.34 -7.49 -1.79
N ARG A 393 19.37 -7.60 -2.63
CA ARG A 393 19.30 -7.28 -4.06
C ARG A 393 18.61 -8.41 -4.81
N MET A 394 17.35 -8.21 -5.20
CA MET A 394 16.57 -9.23 -5.90
C MET A 394 16.86 -9.25 -7.40
N LYS A 395 17.62 -10.24 -7.85
CA LYS A 395 17.80 -10.51 -9.29
C LYS A 395 16.62 -11.36 -9.80
N LEU A 396 15.54 -10.68 -10.19
CA LEU A 396 14.33 -11.32 -10.72
C LEU A 396 14.67 -12.28 -11.87
N GLY A 397 14.25 -13.55 -11.71
CA GLY A 397 14.55 -14.65 -12.63
C GLY A 397 15.67 -15.61 -12.20
N SER A 398 16.31 -15.44 -11.05
CA SER A 398 17.29 -16.40 -10.51
C SER A 398 17.16 -16.60 -8.99
N GLU A 399 17.30 -17.84 -8.52
CA GLU A 399 17.18 -18.22 -7.09
C GLU A 399 18.31 -17.65 -6.18
N THR A 400 19.34 -17.06 -6.78
CA THR A 400 20.51 -16.52 -6.06
C THR A 400 20.26 -15.10 -5.54
N THR A 401 19.96 -14.98 -4.24
CA THR A 401 20.21 -13.77 -3.45
C THR A 401 21.70 -13.54 -3.26
N VAL A 402 22.14 -12.28 -3.33
CA VAL A 402 23.50 -11.87 -2.99
C VAL A 402 23.41 -10.91 -1.81
N THR A 403 24.01 -11.30 -0.69
CA THR A 403 24.16 -10.45 0.50
C THR A 403 25.55 -9.81 0.47
N THR A 404 25.60 -8.49 0.69
CA THR A 404 26.84 -7.71 0.82
C THR A 404 26.92 -7.13 2.24
N THR A 405 28.13 -6.89 2.74
CA THR A 405 28.38 -6.32 4.07
C THR A 405 29.64 -5.46 4.05
N ILE A 406 29.56 -4.24 4.58
CA ILE A 406 30.58 -3.17 4.59
C ILE A 406 30.61 -2.53 5.98
N ALA A 407 31.81 -2.15 6.47
CA ALA A 407 31.99 -1.47 7.74
C ALA A 407 32.30 0.03 7.57
N GLN A 408 31.62 0.90 8.33
CA GLN A 408 31.94 2.34 8.35
C GLN A 408 32.98 2.68 9.44
N ILE A 409 34.07 3.32 9.03
CA ILE A 409 35.17 3.77 9.89
C ILE A 409 35.10 5.29 10.11
N CYS A 410 35.30 5.74 11.35
CA CYS A 410 35.05 7.10 11.83
C CYS A 410 36.14 7.61 12.80
N SER A 411 36.26 8.93 12.89
CA SER A 411 37.15 9.64 13.81
C SER A 411 36.36 10.53 14.78
N TYR A 412 36.70 10.43 16.06
CA TYR A 412 35.99 11.03 17.19
C TYR A 412 36.87 12.03 17.96
N GLU A 413 36.26 13.12 18.43
CA GLU A 413 36.83 13.98 19.48
C GLU A 413 36.11 13.73 20.81
N VAL A 414 36.78 13.04 21.73
CA VAL A 414 36.24 12.64 23.03
C VAL A 414 36.65 13.66 24.10
N ASN A 415 35.67 14.41 24.61
CA ASN A 415 35.90 15.47 25.59
C ASN A 415 35.72 14.94 27.02
N VAL A 416 36.78 15.05 27.83
CA VAL A 416 36.83 14.56 29.21
C VAL A 416 36.83 15.74 30.18
N SER A 417 35.95 15.72 31.19
CA SER A 417 36.01 16.65 32.34
C SER A 417 36.50 15.94 33.61
N ARG A 418 36.65 16.71 34.69
CA ARG A 418 37.15 16.27 36.00
C ARG A 418 36.24 16.80 37.10
N THR A 419 35.99 15.99 38.13
CA THR A 419 35.14 16.39 39.27
C THR A 419 35.79 17.33 40.27
N ASP A 420 37.12 17.44 40.27
CA ASP A 420 37.88 18.42 41.08
C ASP A 420 38.10 19.76 40.38
N LEU A 421 37.61 19.88 39.13
CA LEU A 421 37.46 21.13 38.38
C LEU A 421 35.96 21.36 38.13
N ASP A 422 35.62 22.40 37.36
CA ASP A 422 34.26 22.56 36.84
C ASP A 422 33.90 21.33 35.97
N PRO A 423 32.90 20.51 36.36
CA PRO A 423 32.55 19.29 35.63
C PRO A 423 31.92 19.58 34.25
N THR A 424 31.53 20.83 33.98
CA THR A 424 31.05 21.28 32.67
C THR A 424 32.19 21.71 31.74
N ALA A 425 33.39 22.00 32.28
CA ALA A 425 34.55 22.39 31.51
C ALA A 425 35.30 21.18 30.93
N VAL A 426 35.72 21.28 29.67
CA VAL A 426 36.56 20.25 29.03
C VAL A 426 37.99 20.38 29.56
N TRP A 427 38.49 19.34 30.22
CA TRP A 427 39.86 19.28 30.75
C TRP A 427 40.86 18.76 29.71
N LYS A 428 40.48 17.71 28.95
CA LYS A 428 41.32 17.11 27.89
C LYS A 428 40.43 16.57 26.77
N THR A 429 40.90 16.67 25.53
CA THR A 429 40.22 16.12 24.34
C THR A 429 41.11 15.06 23.70
N TYR A 430 40.56 13.87 23.47
CA TYR A 430 41.22 12.79 22.74
C TYR A 430 40.72 12.74 21.31
N LYS A 431 41.63 12.67 20.34
CA LYS A 431 41.29 12.33 18.95
C LYS A 431 41.48 10.84 18.79
N VAL A 432 40.38 10.13 18.59
CA VAL A 432 40.37 8.67 18.41
C VAL A 432 39.99 8.39 16.96
N GLU A 433 40.96 7.91 16.19
CA GLU A 433 40.80 7.61 14.77
C GLU A 433 40.46 6.12 14.57
N ASN A 434 39.95 5.79 13.39
CA ASN A 434 39.67 4.43 12.95
C ASN A 434 38.74 3.60 13.87
N GLN A 435 37.66 4.22 14.36
CA GLN A 435 36.65 3.57 15.22
C GLN A 435 35.35 3.31 14.45
N GLU A 436 34.54 2.36 14.88
CA GLU A 436 33.24 2.08 14.27
C GLU A 436 32.25 3.26 14.46
N TYR A 437 31.32 3.46 13.52
CA TYR A 437 30.20 4.37 13.73
C TYR A 437 29.33 3.91 14.91
N GLY A 438 29.08 4.83 15.85
CA GLY A 438 28.38 4.54 17.10
C GLY A 438 29.29 4.04 18.23
N GLU A 439 30.60 4.20 18.12
CA GLU A 439 31.54 3.85 19.19
C GLU A 439 31.22 4.54 20.53
N VAL A 440 31.45 3.84 21.63
CA VAL A 440 31.13 4.26 23.00
C VAL A 440 32.39 4.23 23.86
N PHE A 441 32.81 5.41 24.31
CA PHE A 441 34.00 5.58 25.15
C PHE A 441 33.65 5.65 26.63
N ARG A 442 34.32 4.82 27.44
CA ARG A 442 34.09 4.74 28.89
C ARG A 442 35.42 4.66 29.64
N PHE A 443 35.49 5.29 30.80
CA PHE A 443 36.61 5.05 31.72
C PHE A 443 36.42 3.69 32.39
N ASN A 444 37.35 2.76 32.15
CA ASN A 444 37.29 1.41 32.71
C ASN A 444 38.58 1.09 33.48
N GLY A 445 38.43 0.92 34.79
CA GLY A 445 39.52 0.55 35.69
C GLY A 445 40.60 1.62 35.88
N CYS A 446 41.74 1.15 36.38
CA CYS A 446 42.96 1.91 36.63
C CYS A 446 44.13 1.08 36.11
N ALA A 447 45.06 1.71 35.38
CA ALA A 447 46.24 1.04 34.85
C ALA A 447 47.52 1.81 35.20
N ASN A 448 48.56 1.06 35.52
CA ASN A 448 49.89 1.56 35.87
C ASN A 448 50.94 1.37 34.75
N ALA A 449 50.57 0.75 33.62
CA ALA A 449 51.50 0.38 32.55
C ALA A 449 50.94 0.42 31.11
N GLU A 450 49.67 0.78 30.89
CA GLU A 450 49.08 0.77 29.53
C GLU A 450 49.48 2.00 28.68
N LEU A 451 49.78 3.15 29.30
CA LEU A 451 50.09 4.42 28.63
C LEU A 451 51.09 5.25 29.47
N ASP A 452 51.93 6.06 28.82
CA ASP A 452 53.05 6.77 29.47
C ASP A 452 52.63 7.66 30.66
N GLU A 453 51.46 8.32 30.58
CA GLU A 453 50.97 9.20 31.64
C GLU A 453 50.59 8.44 32.93
N ALA A 454 50.52 7.10 32.89
CA ALA A 454 50.41 6.27 34.08
C ALA A 454 51.64 6.39 34.99
N ALA A 455 52.84 6.54 34.41
CA ALA A 455 54.09 6.60 35.16
C ALA A 455 54.16 7.83 36.07
N ASP A 456 53.68 8.99 35.62
CA ASP A 456 53.67 10.23 36.42
C ASP A 456 52.78 10.10 37.68
N CYS A 457 51.63 9.44 37.54
CA CYS A 457 50.76 9.15 38.69
C CYS A 457 51.41 8.17 39.67
N VAL A 458 52.07 7.11 39.18
CA VAL A 458 52.80 6.15 40.02
C VAL A 458 53.98 6.82 40.74
N ASN A 459 54.76 7.64 40.03
CA ASN A 459 55.86 8.43 40.58
C ASN A 459 55.38 9.44 41.64
N SER A 460 54.15 9.94 41.49
CA SER A 460 53.46 10.79 42.48
C SER A 460 52.85 10.01 43.66
N GLY A 461 53.14 8.72 43.79
CA GLY A 461 52.68 7.86 44.89
C GLY A 461 51.32 7.18 44.67
N VAL A 462 50.69 7.33 43.51
CA VAL A 462 49.40 6.68 43.20
C VAL A 462 49.63 5.30 42.62
N ALA A 463 49.72 4.29 43.49
CA ALA A 463 50.07 2.90 43.13
C ALA A 463 49.23 2.27 42.00
N ASN A 464 47.98 2.73 41.81
CA ASN A 464 47.07 2.22 40.78
C ASN A 464 47.16 2.98 39.43
N GLY A 465 48.03 3.99 39.30
CA GLY A 465 48.21 4.76 38.07
C GLY A 465 47.00 5.63 37.68
N VAL A 466 46.66 5.65 36.39
CA VAL A 466 45.61 6.49 35.78
C VAL A 466 44.35 5.69 35.46
N ARG A 467 43.20 6.36 35.42
CA ARG A 467 42.00 5.82 34.76
C ARG A 467 42.26 5.71 33.26
N VAL A 468 41.78 4.65 32.60
CA VAL A 468 41.96 4.47 31.14
C VAL A 468 40.63 4.64 30.43
N LEU A 469 40.61 5.48 29.40
CA LEU A 469 39.49 5.62 28.47
C LEU A 469 39.58 4.48 27.45
N LYS A 470 38.55 3.62 27.42
CA LYS A 470 38.49 2.46 26.52
C LYS A 470 37.27 2.56 25.59
N ASN A 471 37.41 2.04 24.38
CA ASN A 471 36.32 1.85 23.43
C ASN A 471 35.49 0.60 23.77
N ARG A 472 34.43 0.30 23.01
CA ARG A 472 33.56 -0.89 23.20
C ARG A 472 34.33 -2.21 23.17
N HIS A 473 35.40 -2.29 22.39
CA HIS A 473 36.27 -3.46 22.27
C HIS A 473 37.31 -3.58 23.40
N GLY A 474 37.33 -2.64 24.35
CA GLY A 474 38.27 -2.65 25.48
C GLY A 474 39.69 -2.18 25.13
N GLN A 475 39.89 -1.59 23.95
CA GLN A 475 41.17 -1.00 23.55
C GLN A 475 41.35 0.36 24.25
N ALA A 476 42.56 0.65 24.73
CA ALA A 476 42.89 1.94 25.34
C ALA A 476 43.02 3.03 24.27
N VAL A 477 42.23 4.09 24.41
CA VAL A 477 42.19 5.24 23.47
C VAL A 477 42.51 6.58 24.14
N GLY A 478 42.78 6.57 25.45
CA GLY A 478 43.18 7.76 26.21
C GLY A 478 43.33 7.51 27.70
N THR A 479 43.79 8.53 28.43
CA THR A 479 43.99 8.52 29.89
C THR A 479 43.03 9.45 30.63
N GLY A 480 42.90 9.25 31.94
CA GLY A 480 42.13 10.08 32.86
C GLY A 480 43.01 10.67 33.95
N VAL A 481 42.41 10.97 35.10
CA VAL A 481 43.16 11.38 36.30
C VAL A 481 43.81 10.19 37.00
N CYS A 482 44.81 10.48 37.85
CA CYS A 482 45.35 9.51 38.79
C CYS A 482 44.24 8.94 39.68
N CYS A 483 44.21 7.63 39.88
CA CYS A 483 43.06 6.97 40.52
C CYS A 483 42.82 7.29 42.01
N ALA A 484 43.70 8.04 42.66
CA ALA A 484 43.56 8.50 44.04
C ALA A 484 43.16 9.98 44.19
N SER A 485 43.04 10.76 43.10
CA SER A 485 42.82 12.22 43.20
C SER A 485 41.38 12.66 42.92
N ALA A 486 40.76 12.18 41.84
CA ALA A 486 39.41 12.57 41.42
C ALA A 486 38.73 11.48 40.56
N THR A 487 37.49 11.74 40.11
CA THR A 487 36.86 10.98 39.03
C THR A 487 36.77 11.85 37.76
N ASN A 488 36.80 11.19 36.61
CA ASN A 488 36.45 11.82 35.35
C ASN A 488 34.94 11.71 35.11
N THR A 489 34.35 12.77 34.60
CA THR A 489 32.93 12.82 34.21
C THR A 489 32.81 13.34 32.78
N ALA A 490 31.57 13.34 32.28
CA ALA A 490 31.21 13.83 30.97
C ALA A 490 30.31 15.05 31.11
N PRO A 491 30.58 16.17 30.41
CA PRO A 491 29.64 17.28 30.37
C PRO A 491 28.34 16.85 29.67
N GLY A 492 27.21 16.85 30.41
CA GLY A 492 25.87 16.96 29.82
C GLY A 492 24.83 15.85 30.07
N ARG A 493 25.06 14.81 30.88
CA ARG A 493 24.02 13.83 31.28
C ARG A 493 24.15 13.33 32.73
N GLU A 494 23.06 12.76 33.22
CA GLU A 494 22.90 12.06 34.51
C GLU A 494 23.86 10.87 34.68
N PRO A 495 24.04 10.31 35.90
CA PRO A 495 25.34 9.77 36.37
C PRO A 495 25.71 8.35 35.91
N ASP A 496 25.52 8.05 34.62
CA ASP A 496 26.21 6.96 33.95
C ASP A 496 27.56 7.45 33.40
N ASN A 497 28.63 6.65 33.57
CA ASN A 497 30.02 7.00 33.21
C ASN A 497 30.31 7.00 31.68
N LEU A 498 29.47 7.67 30.89
CA LEU A 498 29.48 7.75 29.44
C LEU A 498 30.12 9.07 28.96
N VAL A 499 31.27 9.01 28.29
CA VAL A 499 32.01 10.22 27.88
C VAL A 499 31.43 10.83 26.61
N THR A 500 31.20 12.16 26.63
CA THR A 500 30.62 12.90 25.49
C THR A 500 31.64 12.99 24.35
N ALA A 501 31.48 12.10 23.36
CA ALA A 501 32.25 12.10 22.12
C ALA A 501 31.52 12.86 21.02
N ARG A 502 32.22 13.80 20.36
CA ARG A 502 31.74 14.50 19.17
C ARG A 502 32.33 13.81 17.94
N LEU A 503 31.47 13.30 17.07
CA LEU A 503 31.90 12.76 15.78
C LEU A 503 32.51 13.90 14.94
N ARG A 504 33.71 13.69 14.38
CA ARG A 504 34.45 14.73 13.67
C ARG A 504 34.41 14.55 12.16
N LEU A 505 34.69 13.34 11.70
CA LEU A 505 34.70 12.95 10.28
C LEU A 505 34.61 11.42 10.19
N CYS A 506 33.83 10.90 9.24
CA CYS A 506 33.95 9.49 8.82
C CYS A 506 34.46 9.47 7.38
N VAL A 507 35.41 8.58 7.10
CA VAL A 507 36.00 8.43 5.77
C VAL A 507 35.84 6.97 5.36
N SER A 508 35.27 6.74 4.18
CA SER A 508 35.14 5.40 3.62
C SER A 508 36.52 4.95 3.13
N VAL A 509 37.03 3.83 3.66
CA VAL A 509 38.28 3.20 3.22
C VAL A 509 37.94 2.09 2.23
N PHE A 510 38.63 2.06 1.10
CA PHE A 510 38.50 1.02 0.09
C PHE A 510 39.70 0.08 0.21
N GLU A 511 39.45 -1.22 0.44
CA GLU A 511 40.39 -2.26 0.03
C GLU A 511 39.98 -2.75 -1.38
N LEU A 512 40.98 -2.96 -2.24
CA LEU A 512 40.83 -3.42 -3.64
C LEU A 512 41.05 -4.93 -3.74
#